data_AF-A0A8D9LD08-F1
#
_entry.id   AF-A0A8D9LD08-F1
#
_cell.length_a   1.000
_cell.length_b   1.000
_cell.length_c   1.000
_cell.angle_alpha   90.00
_cell.angle_beta   90.00
_cell.angle_gamma   90.00
#
_symmetry.space_group_name_H-M   'P 1'
#
loop_
_entity.id
_entity.type
_entity.pdbx_description
1 polymer ?
#
loop_
_entity_poly.entity_id
_entity_poly.type
_entity_poly.pdbx_seq_one_letter_code
_entity_poly.pdbx_strand_id
1 'polypeptide(L)'
;MSLFAAPISPVKDSLTGRVSRPATVYPSREVTLQEVARLITGDPTLERLTRQLRLPLETGDKERFSELKRQTLPYVTPCGTFSYRKSDRLLAPSGLVVVDVDGLDSTAEAEALRRQLFDDAYLCPALCFISPSERGVKAFVPYPEHPGNETPAYISEHILGVMNYVEYVYGDGETRGSQKVDPSGKDIVRSCFLCHDPNALFRI
;
A
#
# COMPACT_ATOMS: atom_id res chain seq x y z
N MET A 1 7.20 -3.49 -10.67
CA MET A 1 7.21 -3.37 -9.19
C MET A 1 7.72 -4.67 -8.58
N SER A 2 8.38 -4.62 -7.43
CA SER A 2 8.78 -5.84 -6.70
C SER A 2 7.63 -6.37 -5.83
N LEU A 3 7.30 -7.65 -5.97
CA LEU A 3 6.37 -8.38 -5.10
C LEU A 3 7.14 -9.16 -4.03
N PHE A 4 6.67 -9.10 -2.79
CA PHE A 4 7.25 -9.79 -1.63
C PHE A 4 6.21 -10.67 -0.96
N ALA A 5 6.60 -11.89 -0.61
CA ALA A 5 5.82 -12.75 0.26
C ALA A 5 5.84 -12.26 1.72
N ALA A 6 4.83 -12.63 2.51
CA ALA A 6 4.82 -12.40 3.95
C ALA A 6 5.90 -13.24 4.67
N PRO A 7 6.46 -12.79 5.81
CA PRO A 7 6.06 -11.64 6.60
C PRO A 7 6.88 -10.39 6.26
N ILE A 8 6.31 -9.19 6.43
CA ILE A 8 7.05 -7.93 6.19
C ILE A 8 8.07 -7.64 7.31
N SER A 9 7.78 -8.10 8.52
CA SER A 9 8.59 -7.92 9.74
C SER A 9 8.88 -9.27 10.39
N PRO A 10 9.98 -9.42 11.15
CA PRO A 10 10.27 -10.67 11.84
C PRO A 10 9.12 -11.10 12.74
N VAL A 11 8.80 -12.39 12.71
CA VAL A 11 7.81 -13.00 13.60
C VAL A 11 8.55 -13.62 14.76
N LYS A 12 8.11 -13.31 15.98
CA LYS A 12 8.67 -13.87 17.21
C LYS A 12 7.78 -14.99 17.71
N ASP A 13 8.38 -16.06 18.17
CA ASP A 13 7.73 -17.10 18.94
C ASP A 13 7.30 -16.54 20.31
N SER A 14 6.05 -16.74 20.69
CA SER A 14 5.47 -16.14 21.90
C SER A 14 6.02 -16.73 23.20
N LEU A 15 6.52 -17.97 23.18
CA LEU A 15 7.06 -18.66 24.35
C LEU A 15 8.53 -18.34 24.59
N THR A 16 9.31 -18.28 23.51
CA THR A 16 10.78 -18.15 23.56
C THR A 16 11.27 -16.73 23.23
N GLY A 17 10.43 -15.89 22.63
CA GLY A 17 10.80 -14.56 22.14
C GLY A 17 11.75 -14.57 20.94
N ARG A 18 12.18 -15.75 20.46
CA ARG A 18 13.10 -15.91 19.33
C ARG A 18 12.38 -15.68 18.01
N VAL A 19 13.12 -15.20 17.00
CA VAL A 19 12.58 -15.05 15.64
C VAL A 19 12.29 -16.43 15.08
N SER A 20 11.01 -16.73 14.83
CA SER A 20 10.56 -17.98 14.20
C SER A 20 10.55 -17.88 12.67
N ARG A 21 10.22 -16.70 12.13
CA ARG A 21 10.28 -16.40 10.70
C ARG A 21 10.94 -15.04 10.48
N PRO A 22 12.00 -14.94 9.66
CA PRO A 22 12.61 -13.65 9.33
C PRO A 22 11.66 -12.83 8.45
N ALA A 23 11.90 -11.52 8.39
CA ALA A 23 11.23 -10.66 7.41
C ALA A 23 11.66 -11.04 5.99
N THR A 24 10.70 -11.11 5.07
CA THR A 24 10.99 -11.22 3.64
C THR A 24 11.49 -9.86 3.16
N VAL A 25 12.76 -9.78 2.76
CA VAL A 25 13.41 -8.54 2.31
C VAL A 25 13.95 -8.62 0.89
N TYR A 26 13.88 -9.81 0.27
CA TYR A 26 14.16 -10.02 -1.14
C TYR A 26 12.85 -10.20 -1.90
N PRO A 27 12.69 -9.60 -3.09
CA PRO A 27 11.48 -9.77 -3.88
C PRO A 27 11.34 -11.24 -4.30
N SER A 28 10.12 -11.74 -4.26
CA SER A 28 9.79 -13.07 -4.80
C SER A 28 9.81 -13.05 -6.33
N ARG A 29 9.34 -11.95 -6.94
CA ARG A 29 9.38 -11.69 -8.39
C ARG A 29 9.03 -10.24 -8.69
N GLU A 30 9.22 -9.84 -9.94
CA GLU A 30 8.66 -8.61 -10.48
C GLU A 30 7.20 -8.83 -10.92
N VAL A 31 6.40 -7.77 -10.80
CA VAL A 31 5.00 -7.69 -11.22
C VAL A 31 4.71 -6.38 -11.95
N THR A 32 3.86 -6.47 -12.96
CA THR A 32 3.21 -5.34 -13.64
C THR A 32 2.03 -4.82 -12.81
N LEU A 33 1.55 -3.60 -13.11
CA LEU A 33 0.35 -3.07 -12.48
C LEU A 33 -0.89 -3.92 -12.77
N GLN A 34 -1.00 -4.44 -13.99
CA GLN A 34 -2.09 -5.33 -14.38
C GLN A 34 -2.09 -6.64 -13.58
N GLU A 35 -0.93 -7.22 -13.30
CA GLU A 35 -0.85 -8.40 -12.44
C GLU A 35 -1.24 -8.08 -11.00
N VAL A 36 -0.84 -6.93 -10.46
CA VAL A 36 -1.27 -6.49 -9.13
C VAL A 36 -2.79 -6.33 -9.07
N ALA A 37 -3.39 -5.69 -10.08
CA ALA A 37 -4.85 -5.56 -10.18
C ALA A 37 -5.54 -6.94 -10.19
N ARG A 38 -5.06 -7.89 -11.02
CA ARG A 38 -5.61 -9.26 -11.07
C ARG A 38 -5.50 -9.99 -9.72
N LEU A 39 -4.39 -9.82 -9.01
CA LEU A 39 -4.21 -10.42 -7.69
C LEU A 39 -5.25 -9.86 -6.70
N ILE A 40 -5.40 -8.54 -6.65
CA ILE A 40 -6.35 -7.86 -5.77
C ILE A 40 -7.79 -8.29 -6.08
N THR A 41 -8.17 -8.35 -7.36
CA THR A 41 -9.58 -8.58 -7.74
C THR A 41 -9.99 -10.04 -7.75
N GLY A 42 -9.06 -11.00 -7.85
CA GLY A 42 -9.44 -12.37 -8.18
C GLY A 42 -8.53 -13.49 -7.67
N ASP A 43 -7.49 -13.23 -6.88
CA ASP A 43 -6.67 -14.30 -6.31
C ASP A 43 -7.39 -15.00 -5.12
N PRO A 44 -7.72 -16.30 -5.21
CA PRO A 44 -8.48 -16.98 -4.14
C PRO A 44 -7.68 -17.10 -2.83
N THR A 45 -6.36 -17.12 -2.91
CA THR A 45 -5.51 -17.17 -1.70
C THR A 45 -5.58 -15.84 -0.98
N LEU A 46 -5.45 -14.72 -1.71
CA LEU A 46 -5.54 -13.38 -1.18
C LEU A 46 -6.93 -13.08 -0.61
N GLU A 47 -7.99 -13.54 -1.27
CA GLU A 47 -9.37 -13.47 -0.76
C GLU A 47 -9.49 -14.17 0.60
N ARG A 48 -9.06 -15.43 0.69
CA ARG A 48 -9.09 -16.20 1.94
C ARG A 48 -8.28 -15.52 3.05
N LEU A 49 -7.08 -15.05 2.74
CA LEU A 49 -6.22 -14.35 3.70
C LEU A 49 -6.85 -13.04 4.18
N THR A 50 -7.46 -12.27 3.27
CA THR A 50 -8.13 -11.00 3.59
C THR A 50 -9.34 -11.22 4.48
N ARG A 51 -10.17 -12.24 4.19
CA ARG A 51 -11.29 -12.61 5.06
C ARG A 51 -10.83 -13.00 6.46
N GLN A 52 -9.82 -13.87 6.57
CA GLN A 52 -9.29 -14.32 7.86
C GLN A 52 -8.67 -13.16 8.67
N LEU A 53 -7.99 -12.25 7.99
CA LEU A 53 -7.41 -11.05 8.57
C LEU A 53 -8.45 -10.13 9.21
N ARG A 54 -9.66 -10.01 8.63
CA ARG A 54 -10.69 -9.08 9.10
C ARG A 54 -11.48 -9.57 10.31
N LEU A 55 -11.51 -10.88 10.57
CA LEU A 55 -12.25 -11.47 11.71
C LEU A 55 -11.95 -10.80 13.07
N PRO A 56 -10.69 -10.49 13.46
CA PRO A 56 -10.42 -9.83 14.74
C PRO A 56 -11.02 -8.42 14.83
N LEU A 57 -11.28 -7.74 13.71
CA LEU A 57 -11.91 -6.42 13.72
C LEU A 57 -13.37 -6.48 14.15
N GLU A 58 -14.06 -7.60 13.93
CA GLU A 58 -15.46 -7.81 14.36
C GLU A 58 -15.58 -7.78 15.89
N THR A 59 -14.53 -8.19 16.60
CA THR A 59 -14.44 -8.17 18.07
C THR A 59 -13.61 -7.00 18.60
N GLY A 60 -13.18 -6.07 17.74
CA GLY A 60 -12.38 -4.90 18.12
C GLY A 60 -10.89 -5.17 18.40
N ASP A 61 -10.38 -6.36 18.08
CA ASP A 61 -8.99 -6.76 18.32
C ASP A 61 -8.04 -6.24 17.21
N LYS A 62 -7.72 -4.95 17.31
CA LYS A 62 -6.86 -4.23 16.36
C LYS A 62 -5.41 -4.71 16.41
N GLU A 63 -4.94 -5.22 17.55
CA GLU A 63 -3.58 -5.73 17.71
C GLU A 63 -3.40 -7.02 16.92
N ARG A 64 -4.34 -7.97 17.06
CA ARG A 64 -4.32 -9.22 16.30
C ARG A 64 -4.48 -9.00 14.81
N PHE A 65 -5.37 -8.08 14.39
CA PHE A 65 -5.46 -7.65 12.99
C PHE A 65 -4.10 -7.16 12.47
N SER A 66 -3.45 -6.26 13.23
CA SER A 66 -2.16 -5.67 12.82
C SER A 66 -1.06 -6.71 12.75
N GLU A 67 -1.05 -7.68 13.67
CA GLU A 67 -0.15 -8.82 13.65
C GLU A 67 -0.37 -9.69 12.41
N LEU A 68 -1.60 -10.16 12.18
CA LEU A 68 -1.95 -10.99 11.01
C LEU A 68 -1.58 -10.29 9.71
N LYS A 69 -1.92 -8.99 9.58
CA LYS A 69 -1.59 -8.18 8.39
C LYS A 69 -0.10 -8.26 8.04
N ARG A 70 0.77 -8.07 9.04
CA ARG A 70 2.24 -8.13 8.86
C ARG A 70 2.75 -9.53 8.55
N GLN A 71 2.07 -10.56 9.06
CA GLN A 71 2.52 -11.95 8.99
C GLN A 71 2.01 -12.74 7.78
N THR A 72 0.88 -12.32 7.19
CA THR A 72 0.18 -13.11 6.18
C THR A 72 0.02 -12.43 4.84
N LEU A 73 -0.12 -11.10 4.78
CA LEU A 73 -0.35 -10.43 3.49
C LEU A 73 0.94 -10.27 2.67
N PRO A 74 0.89 -10.58 1.37
CA PRO A 74 1.94 -10.15 0.45
C PRO A 74 1.89 -8.63 0.29
N TYR A 75 2.98 -8.05 -0.20
CA TYR A 75 3.07 -6.62 -0.43
C TYR A 75 3.97 -6.32 -1.63
N VAL A 76 3.79 -5.13 -2.20
CA VAL A 76 4.62 -4.64 -3.31
C VAL A 76 5.36 -3.37 -2.91
N THR A 77 6.36 -2.99 -3.68
CA THR A 77 6.95 -1.65 -3.67
C THR A 77 6.44 -0.88 -4.89
N PRO A 78 5.42 -0.02 -4.76
CA PRO A 78 4.78 0.61 -5.91
C PRO A 78 5.73 1.45 -6.77
N CYS A 79 6.76 2.04 -6.16
CA CYS A 79 7.73 2.94 -6.81
C CYS A 79 8.69 2.29 -7.79
N GLY A 80 8.84 0.97 -7.77
CA GLY A 80 9.81 0.32 -8.65
C GLY A 80 10.14 -1.12 -8.31
N THR A 81 11.15 -1.63 -9.02
CA THR A 81 11.78 -2.92 -8.74
C THR A 81 13.04 -2.69 -7.92
N PHE A 82 13.29 -3.57 -6.96
CA PHE A 82 14.40 -3.48 -6.03
C PHE A 82 15.08 -4.84 -5.91
N SER A 83 16.40 -4.88 -5.84
CA SER A 83 17.15 -6.13 -5.57
C SER A 83 16.99 -6.59 -4.12
N TYR A 84 16.71 -5.66 -3.22
CA TYR A 84 16.50 -5.84 -1.80
C TYR A 84 15.64 -4.68 -1.28
N ARG A 85 14.81 -4.91 -0.26
CA ARG A 85 13.89 -3.92 0.30
C ARG A 85 14.62 -2.81 1.07
N LYS A 86 15.32 -1.95 0.34
CA LYS A 86 16.02 -0.75 0.81
C LYS A 86 16.09 0.29 -0.32
N SER A 87 16.02 1.57 0.04
CA SER A 87 15.94 2.68 -0.92
C SER A 87 17.15 2.75 -1.87
N ASP A 88 18.35 2.40 -1.40
CA ASP A 88 19.59 2.37 -2.23
C ASP A 88 19.73 1.14 -3.14
N ARG A 89 18.66 0.32 -3.24
CA ARG A 89 18.64 -0.92 -4.03
C ARG A 89 17.61 -0.91 -5.16
N LEU A 90 17.14 0.28 -5.54
CA LEU A 90 16.28 0.50 -6.71
C LEU A 90 17.01 0.02 -7.97
N LEU A 91 16.32 -0.79 -8.78
CA LEU A 91 16.80 -1.29 -10.07
C LEU A 91 16.15 -0.51 -11.22
N ALA A 92 14.83 -0.36 -11.18
CA ALA A 92 14.07 0.43 -12.14
C ALA A 92 12.85 1.10 -11.49
N PRO A 93 12.58 2.39 -11.78
CA PRO A 93 11.33 3.03 -11.40
C PRO A 93 10.15 2.38 -12.10
N SER A 94 8.96 2.45 -11.49
CA SER A 94 7.71 1.98 -12.07
C SER A 94 6.89 3.07 -12.77
N GLY A 95 7.26 4.36 -12.61
CA GLY A 95 6.41 5.50 -12.96
C GLY A 95 5.22 5.72 -12.00
N LEU A 96 5.13 4.98 -10.89
CA LEU A 96 4.01 5.06 -9.93
C LEU A 96 4.49 5.39 -8.52
N VAL A 97 3.74 6.19 -7.78
CA VAL A 97 3.83 6.31 -6.31
C VAL A 97 2.57 5.74 -5.66
N VAL A 98 2.59 5.56 -4.34
CA VAL A 98 1.43 5.09 -3.60
C VAL A 98 1.00 6.09 -2.55
N VAL A 99 -0.32 6.30 -2.44
CA VAL A 99 -0.93 6.95 -1.30
C VAL A 99 -1.86 5.99 -0.58
N ASP A 100 -1.87 6.13 0.74
CA ASP A 100 -2.65 5.34 1.67
C ASP A 100 -3.47 6.31 2.53
N VAL A 101 -4.77 6.40 2.26
CA VAL A 101 -5.70 7.17 3.08
C VAL A 101 -6.33 6.21 4.07
N ASP A 102 -6.04 6.38 5.35
CA ASP A 102 -6.56 5.53 6.42
C ASP A 102 -7.39 6.35 7.43
N GLY A 103 -8.09 5.61 8.30
CA GLY A 103 -8.84 6.19 9.42
C GLY A 103 -10.23 6.67 9.05
N LEU A 104 -10.83 6.10 8.01
CA LEU A 104 -12.22 6.38 7.62
C LEU A 104 -13.21 5.73 8.61
N ASP A 105 -14.37 6.36 8.77
CA ASP A 105 -15.38 6.00 9.76
C ASP A 105 -16.25 4.83 9.32
N SER A 106 -16.19 4.41 8.05
CA SER A 106 -16.91 3.25 7.54
C SER A 106 -16.34 2.68 6.25
N THR A 107 -16.74 1.45 5.92
CA THR A 107 -16.49 0.84 4.60
C THR A 107 -17.15 1.64 3.47
N ALA A 108 -18.36 2.16 3.70
CA ALA A 108 -19.08 2.96 2.71
C ALA A 108 -18.33 4.26 2.38
N GLU A 109 -17.74 4.91 3.38
CA GLU A 109 -16.87 6.07 3.18
C GLU A 109 -15.61 5.70 2.39
N ALA A 110 -15.00 4.56 2.70
CA ALA A 110 -13.86 4.05 1.94
C ALA A 110 -14.22 3.76 0.48
N GLU A 111 -15.40 3.19 0.21
CA GLU A 111 -15.90 2.95 -1.15
C GLU A 111 -16.17 4.26 -1.91
N ALA A 112 -16.78 5.25 -1.25
CA ALA A 112 -17.00 6.57 -1.83
C ALA A 112 -15.68 7.26 -2.16
N LEU A 113 -14.73 7.27 -1.21
CA LEU A 113 -13.41 7.86 -1.41
C LEU A 113 -12.62 7.12 -2.50
N ARG A 114 -12.70 5.79 -2.58
CA ARG A 114 -12.05 5.01 -3.65
C ARG A 114 -12.53 5.49 -5.02
N ARG A 115 -13.82 5.74 -5.17
CA ARG A 115 -14.39 6.26 -6.41
C ARG A 115 -13.94 7.70 -6.68
N GLN A 116 -14.00 8.57 -5.67
CA GLN A 116 -13.55 9.96 -5.77
C GLN A 116 -12.07 10.07 -6.15
N LEU A 117 -11.17 9.40 -5.43
CA LEU A 117 -9.75 9.36 -5.72
C LEU A 117 -9.50 8.82 -7.12
N PHE A 118 -10.18 7.74 -7.51
CA PHE A 118 -10.02 7.21 -8.85
C PHE A 118 -10.43 8.25 -9.90
N ASP A 119 -11.55 8.95 -9.74
CA ASP A 119 -12.02 9.97 -10.69
C ASP A 119 -11.28 11.32 -10.60
N ASP A 120 -10.26 11.43 -9.74
CA ASP A 120 -9.43 12.63 -9.59
C ASP A 120 -8.67 12.95 -10.89
N ALA A 121 -9.00 14.09 -11.50
CA ALA A 121 -8.44 14.53 -12.78
C ALA A 121 -6.99 15.02 -12.67
N TYR A 122 -6.50 15.37 -11.48
CA TYR A 122 -5.12 15.81 -11.27
C TYR A 122 -4.20 14.63 -10.97
N LEU A 123 -4.62 13.75 -10.06
CA LEU A 123 -3.84 12.57 -9.70
C LEU A 123 -3.89 11.47 -10.76
N CYS A 124 -5.02 11.34 -11.46
CA CYS A 124 -5.26 10.27 -12.43
C CYS A 124 -4.81 8.87 -11.95
N PRO A 125 -5.25 8.36 -10.77
CA PRO A 125 -4.72 7.10 -10.26
C PRO A 125 -4.95 5.94 -11.24
N ALA A 126 -3.91 5.12 -11.39
CA ALA A 126 -3.94 3.95 -12.25
C ALA A 126 -4.64 2.75 -11.57
N LEU A 127 -4.61 2.69 -10.23
CA LEU A 127 -5.26 1.64 -9.43
C LEU A 127 -5.73 2.22 -8.09
N CYS A 128 -7.00 2.01 -7.73
CA CYS A 128 -7.55 2.34 -6.42
C CYS A 128 -8.28 1.14 -5.82
N PHE A 129 -7.99 0.80 -4.57
CA PHE A 129 -8.63 -0.32 -3.87
C PHE A 129 -8.80 -0.07 -2.37
N ILE A 130 -9.75 -0.76 -1.76
CA ILE A 130 -10.03 -0.69 -0.33
C ILE A 130 -8.90 -1.35 0.46
N SER A 131 -8.45 -0.69 1.53
CA SER A 131 -7.35 -1.16 2.37
C SER A 131 -7.73 -2.43 3.16
N PRO A 132 -6.76 -3.17 3.72
CA PRO A 132 -7.04 -4.42 4.41
C PRO A 132 -8.04 -4.30 5.58
N SER A 133 -8.11 -3.13 6.23
CA SER A 133 -9.02 -2.86 7.35
C SER A 133 -10.43 -2.46 6.93
N GLU A 134 -10.68 -2.21 5.64
CA GLU A 134 -11.92 -1.60 5.10
C GLU A 134 -12.16 -0.17 5.58
N ARG A 135 -11.17 0.46 6.22
CA ARG A 135 -11.24 1.83 6.77
C ARG A 135 -10.24 2.76 6.10
N GLY A 136 -9.94 2.49 4.83
CA GLY A 136 -8.99 3.24 4.05
C GLY A 136 -8.97 2.85 2.58
N VAL A 137 -8.26 3.64 1.79
CA VAL A 137 -8.10 3.48 0.35
C VAL A 137 -6.62 3.57 0.01
N LYS A 138 -6.16 2.65 -0.85
CA LYS A 138 -4.83 2.70 -1.44
C LYS A 138 -4.95 3.08 -2.90
N ALA A 139 -4.14 4.03 -3.33
CA ALA A 139 -4.12 4.54 -4.69
C ALA A 139 -2.70 4.51 -5.26
N PHE A 140 -2.54 3.97 -6.48
CA PHE A 140 -1.28 3.99 -7.21
C PHE A 140 -1.39 5.11 -8.24
N VAL A 141 -0.55 6.12 -8.07
CA VAL A 141 -0.65 7.40 -8.77
C VAL A 141 0.53 7.53 -9.71
N PRO A 142 0.32 7.80 -11.01
CA PRO A 142 1.42 8.06 -11.93
C PRO A 142 2.15 9.35 -11.54
N TYR A 143 3.47 9.38 -11.74
CA TYR A 143 4.23 10.62 -11.77
C TYR A 143 4.85 10.83 -13.16
N PRO A 144 5.14 12.08 -13.57
CA PRO A 144 5.74 12.34 -14.87
C PRO A 144 7.04 11.57 -15.06
N GLU A 145 7.13 10.78 -16.14
CA GLU A 145 8.37 10.13 -16.51
C GLU A 145 9.44 11.18 -16.83
N HIS A 146 10.66 10.96 -16.35
CA HIS A 146 11.79 11.82 -16.66
C HIS A 146 13.00 10.96 -17.02
N PRO A 147 13.05 10.39 -18.25
CA PRO A 147 14.06 9.42 -18.64
C PRO A 147 15.48 9.89 -18.31
N GLY A 148 16.22 9.06 -17.56
CA GLY A 148 17.58 9.36 -17.11
C GLY A 148 17.70 10.25 -15.86
N ASN A 149 16.59 10.71 -15.27
CA ASN A 149 16.59 11.54 -14.06
C ASN A 149 15.56 11.11 -13.00
N GLU A 150 14.99 9.91 -13.11
CA GLU A 150 14.12 9.30 -12.09
C GLU A 150 14.94 8.77 -10.89
N THR A 151 15.68 9.68 -10.27
CA THR A 151 16.48 9.39 -9.08
C THR A 151 15.56 9.10 -7.87
N PRO A 152 16.05 8.40 -6.84
CA PRO A 152 15.31 8.25 -5.57
C PRO A 152 14.79 9.56 -5.00
N ALA A 153 15.54 10.66 -5.15
CA ALA A 153 15.12 11.99 -4.69
C ALA A 153 13.92 12.50 -5.49
N TYR A 154 13.96 12.40 -6.82
CA TYR A 154 12.86 12.77 -7.71
C TYR A 154 11.57 12.03 -7.37
N ILE A 155 11.65 10.71 -7.18
CA ILE A 155 10.50 9.89 -6.80
C ILE A 155 9.99 10.28 -5.41
N SER A 156 10.89 10.55 -4.45
CA SER A 156 10.51 10.98 -3.09
C SER A 156 9.76 12.33 -3.10
N GLU A 157 10.16 13.26 -3.96
CA GLU A 157 9.46 14.54 -4.14
C GLU A 157 8.03 14.33 -4.66
N HIS A 158 7.83 13.40 -5.61
CA HIS A 158 6.49 13.05 -6.09
C HIS A 158 5.65 12.35 -5.04
N ILE A 159 6.22 11.44 -4.24
CA ILE A 159 5.51 10.85 -3.10
C ILE A 159 4.99 11.97 -2.19
N LEU A 160 5.86 12.92 -1.83
CA LEU A 160 5.48 14.05 -0.98
C LEU A 160 4.41 14.94 -1.63
N GLY A 161 4.55 15.24 -2.93
CA GLY A 161 3.58 16.05 -3.67
C GLY A 161 2.19 15.42 -3.70
N VAL A 162 2.10 14.12 -4.00
CA VAL A 162 0.83 13.40 -4.00
C VAL A 162 0.24 13.29 -2.59
N MET A 163 1.06 13.02 -1.57
CA MET A 163 0.60 13.01 -0.18
C MET A 163 0.02 14.37 0.25
N ASN A 164 0.72 15.46 -0.06
CA ASN A 164 0.26 16.82 0.27
C ASN A 164 -1.02 17.18 -0.48
N TYR A 165 -1.13 16.81 -1.76
CA TYR A 165 -2.34 17.02 -2.53
C TYR A 165 -3.52 16.27 -1.91
N VAL A 166 -3.33 15.00 -1.56
CA VAL A 166 -4.41 14.18 -0.98
C VAL A 166 -4.84 14.73 0.37
N GLU A 167 -3.92 15.15 1.23
CA GLU A 167 -4.25 15.81 2.50
C GLU A 167 -4.98 17.13 2.28
N TYR A 168 -4.60 17.92 1.27
CA TYR A 168 -5.23 19.20 0.98
C TYR A 168 -6.66 19.05 0.43
N VAL A 169 -6.89 18.10 -0.49
CA VAL A 169 -8.18 17.93 -1.18
C VAL A 169 -9.15 17.03 -0.40
N TYR A 170 -8.62 15.99 0.24
CA TYR A 170 -9.41 14.95 0.90
C TYR A 170 -9.22 14.92 2.43
N GLY A 171 -8.35 15.77 2.99
CA GLY A 171 -8.23 15.94 4.43
C GLY A 171 -9.40 16.75 5.01
N ASP A 172 -9.79 16.44 6.25
CA ASP A 172 -11.02 16.96 6.86
C ASP A 172 -10.91 18.34 7.53
N GLY A 173 -9.82 19.10 7.29
CA GLY A 173 -9.69 20.52 7.62
C GLY A 173 -9.70 20.93 9.11
N GLU A 174 -10.43 20.25 9.99
CA GLU A 174 -10.73 20.73 11.36
C GLU A 174 -10.46 19.72 12.50
N THR A 175 -10.18 18.44 12.25
CA THR A 175 -9.97 17.47 13.35
C THR A 175 -8.74 16.57 13.21
N ARG A 176 -8.04 16.61 12.08
CA ARG A 176 -6.85 15.76 11.83
C ARG A 176 -5.62 16.53 11.34
N GLY A 177 -5.70 17.85 11.33
CA GLY A 177 -4.60 18.76 10.99
C GLY A 177 -3.47 18.62 12.00
N SER A 178 -2.28 18.29 11.48
CA SER A 178 -0.96 18.18 12.14
C SER A 178 -0.42 16.78 12.50
N GLN A 179 -1.16 15.68 12.28
CA GLN A 179 -0.68 14.33 12.65
C GLN A 179 -0.61 13.28 11.52
N LYS A 180 -0.95 13.61 10.27
CA LYS A 180 -1.15 12.61 9.19
C LYS A 180 -0.03 12.39 8.17
N VAL A 181 0.92 13.33 8.00
CA VAL A 181 2.07 13.08 7.11
C VAL A 181 3.22 12.54 7.97
N ASP A 182 3.27 11.23 8.14
CA ASP A 182 4.44 10.56 8.69
C ASP A 182 5.66 10.91 7.80
N PRO A 183 6.73 11.53 8.33
CA PRO A 183 7.95 11.77 7.58
C PRO A 183 8.59 10.50 7.00
N SER A 184 8.19 9.31 7.48
CA SER A 184 8.56 7.99 6.92
C SER A 184 7.87 7.67 5.59
N GLY A 185 6.82 8.42 5.21
CA GLY A 185 6.01 8.24 4.01
C GLY A 185 6.77 8.42 2.70
N LYS A 186 7.85 9.20 2.71
CA LYS A 186 8.68 9.56 1.54
C LYS A 186 9.58 8.45 1.02
N ASP A 187 9.62 7.29 1.66
CA ASP A 187 10.54 6.23 1.26
C ASP A 187 10.12 5.61 -0.07
N ILE A 188 11.00 5.65 -1.07
CA ILE A 188 10.76 4.99 -2.35
C ILE A 188 10.62 3.47 -2.23
N VAL A 189 11.08 2.85 -1.14
CA VAL A 189 10.84 1.42 -0.87
C VAL A 189 9.58 1.19 -0.02
N ARG A 190 8.67 2.16 0.04
CA ARG A 190 7.42 2.05 0.77
C ARG A 190 6.64 0.82 0.32
N SER A 191 6.32 -0.02 1.30
CA SER A 191 5.61 -1.26 1.09
C SER A 191 4.11 -1.02 1.12
N CYS A 192 3.41 -1.57 0.14
CA CYS A 192 1.97 -1.55 0.03
C CYS A 192 1.44 -2.96 0.14
N PHE A 193 0.74 -3.27 1.24
CA PHE A 193 0.08 -4.57 1.40
C PHE A 193 -0.99 -4.75 0.34
N LEU A 194 -1.02 -5.94 -0.26
CA LEU A 194 -2.10 -6.37 -1.13
C LEU A 194 -3.15 -7.09 -0.29
N CYS A 195 -4.42 -6.78 -0.54
CA CYS A 195 -5.57 -7.50 -0.01
C CYS A 195 -6.59 -7.67 -1.13
N HIS A 196 -7.58 -8.52 -0.90
CA HIS A 196 -8.65 -8.74 -1.86
C HIS A 196 -9.67 -7.59 -1.83
N ASP A 197 -9.92 -7.03 -3.01
CA ASP A 197 -11.00 -6.08 -3.28
C ASP A 197 -11.54 -6.38 -4.70
N PRO A 198 -12.67 -7.10 -4.83
CA PRO A 198 -13.23 -7.44 -6.13
C PRO A 198 -13.71 -6.21 -6.91
N ASN A 199 -13.88 -5.08 -6.23
CA ASN A 199 -14.36 -3.82 -6.79
C ASN A 199 -13.22 -2.81 -6.99
N ALA A 200 -11.96 -3.24 -6.93
CA ALA A 200 -10.82 -2.38 -7.21
C ALA A 200 -10.95 -1.75 -8.60
N LEU A 201 -10.66 -0.45 -8.69
CA LEU A 201 -10.75 0.33 -9.91
C LEU A 201 -9.37 0.43 -10.55
N PHE A 202 -9.27 0.11 -11.83
CA PHE A 202 -8.01 0.03 -12.56
C PHE A 202 -8.14 0.67 -13.95
N ARG A 203 -7.13 1.43 -14.39
CA ARG A 203 -7.02 1.99 -15.75
C ARG A 203 -5.83 1.37 -16.48
N ILE A 204 -6.03 1.07 -17.76
CA ILE A 204 -5.01 0.60 -18.70
C ILE A 204 -4.43 1.81 -19.43
#